data_AF-A0A940U6T5-F1
#
_entry.id   AF-A0A940U6T5-F1
#
_cell.length_a   1.000
_cell.length_b   1.000
_cell.length_c   1.000
_cell.angle_alpha   90.00
_cell.angle_beta   90.00
_cell.angle_gamma   90.00
#
_symmetry.space_group_name_H-M   'P 1'
#
loop_
_entity.id
_entity.type
_entity.pdbx_description
1 polymer ?
#
loop_
_entity_poly.entity_id
_entity_poly.type
_entity_poly.pdbx_seq_one_letter_code
_entity_poly.pdbx_strand_id
1 'polypeptide(L)'
;WFAAGLHGVEYAYREGMRAALKDPNIDAVVPILLLTDETGVPSLQFIVDLAREFPEKPIYATFTGERKHMDAGKAFLEPQGVPTFPLIEEPFDILAILTRCRNAMGRR
;
A
#
# COMPACT_ATOMS: atom_id res chain seq x y z
N TRP A 1 9.57 -10.00 -6.17
CA TRP A 1 9.29 -11.15 -7.06
C TRP A 1 9.97 -12.44 -6.63
N PHE A 2 11.30 -12.50 -6.44
CA PHE A 2 11.95 -13.74 -5.94
C PHE A 2 11.37 -14.24 -4.60
N ALA A 3 11.20 -13.34 -3.62
CA ALA A 3 10.54 -13.69 -2.35
C ALA A 3 9.10 -14.18 -2.55
N ALA A 4 8.38 -13.63 -3.54
CA ALA A 4 7.01 -14.05 -3.85
C ALA A 4 6.98 -15.47 -4.45
N GLY A 5 7.93 -15.80 -5.33
CA GLY A 5 8.07 -17.15 -5.88
C GLY A 5 8.49 -18.21 -4.86
N LEU A 6 9.26 -17.83 -3.83
CA LEU A 6 9.75 -18.75 -2.80
C LEU A 6 8.82 -18.89 -1.58
N HIS A 7 8.13 -17.80 -1.20
CA HIS A 7 7.38 -17.71 0.05
C HIS A 7 5.92 -17.26 -0.12
N GLY A 8 5.50 -16.97 -1.35
CA GLY A 8 4.15 -16.49 -1.66
C GLY A 8 4.05 -14.96 -1.74
N VAL A 9 3.09 -14.49 -2.53
CA VAL A 9 2.86 -13.06 -2.82
C VAL A 9 2.57 -12.27 -1.55
N GLU A 10 1.69 -12.78 -0.68
CA GLU A 10 1.34 -12.11 0.59
C GLU A 10 2.57 -11.90 1.47
N TYR A 11 3.38 -12.95 1.65
CA TYR A 11 4.60 -12.88 2.46
C TYR A 11 5.55 -11.80 1.92
N ALA A 12 5.78 -11.80 0.61
CA ALA A 12 6.69 -10.85 -0.02
C ALA A 12 6.24 -9.39 0.16
N TYR A 13 4.93 -9.12 -0.01
CA TYR A 13 4.39 -7.77 0.23
C TYR A 13 4.44 -7.41 1.70
N ARG A 14 3.98 -8.28 2.61
CA ARG A 14 3.95 -8.01 4.06
C ARG A 14 5.34 -7.67 4.60
N GLU A 15 6.34 -8.49 4.30
CA GLU A 15 7.69 -8.27 4.83
C GLU A 15 8.38 -7.06 4.18
N GLY A 16 8.19 -6.85 2.86
CA GLY A 16 8.71 -5.66 2.19
C GLY A 16 8.10 -4.36 2.73
N MET A 17 6.78 -4.33 2.91
CA MET A 17 6.09 -3.18 3.51
C MET A 17 6.50 -2.96 4.96
N ARG A 18 6.56 -4.02 5.78
CA ARG A 18 7.00 -3.91 7.18
C ARG A 18 8.43 -3.38 7.29
N ALA A 19 9.34 -3.84 6.44
CA ALA A 19 10.70 -3.33 6.41
C ALA A 19 10.75 -1.84 6.10
N ALA A 20 9.99 -1.39 5.09
CA ALA A 20 9.90 0.03 4.74
C ALA A 20 9.27 0.87 5.87
N LEU A 21 8.18 0.38 6.48
CA LEU A 21 7.50 1.09 7.57
C LEU A 21 8.38 1.21 8.83
N LYS A 22 9.27 0.25 9.10
CA LYS A 22 10.22 0.31 10.22
C LYS A 22 11.36 1.31 10.01
N ASP A 23 11.69 1.68 8.77
CA ASP A 23 12.80 2.60 8.49
C ASP A 23 12.43 4.03 8.90
N PRO A 24 13.14 4.68 9.84
CA PRO A 24 12.84 6.05 10.26
C PRO A 24 12.97 7.09 9.15
N ASN A 25 13.61 6.77 8.02
CA ASN A 25 13.77 7.66 6.86
C ASN A 25 12.67 7.50 5.80
N ILE A 26 11.69 6.62 6.03
CA ILE A 26 10.54 6.43 5.15
C ILE A 26 9.29 6.98 5.84
N ASP A 27 8.68 7.99 5.22
CA ASP A 27 7.47 8.66 5.72
C ASP A 27 6.16 7.97 5.30
N ALA A 28 6.15 7.22 4.19
CA ALA A 28 4.95 6.64 3.60
C ALA A 28 5.29 5.41 2.76
N VAL A 29 4.31 4.50 2.58
CA VAL A 29 4.46 3.32 1.71
C VAL A 29 3.32 3.26 0.70
N VAL A 30 3.66 3.10 -0.58
CA VAL A 30 2.70 2.94 -1.68
C VAL A 30 2.85 1.52 -2.24
N PRO A 31 2.10 0.52 -1.73
CA PRO A 31 2.15 -0.81 -2.29
C PRO A 31 1.39 -0.86 -3.62
N ILE A 32 2.10 -1.27 -4.68
CA ILE A 32 1.53 -1.56 -6.01
C ILE A 32 1.31 -3.07 -6.10
N LEU A 33 0.07 -3.51 -5.90
CA LEU A 33 -0.30 -4.92 -5.87
C LEU A 33 -0.61 -5.42 -7.27
N LEU A 34 -0.01 -6.53 -7.71
CA LEU A 34 -0.45 -7.27 -8.89
C LEU A 34 -1.46 -8.33 -8.46
N LEU A 35 -2.71 -8.18 -8.87
CA LEU A 35 -3.83 -9.06 -8.53
C LEU A 35 -4.35 -9.76 -9.78
N THR A 36 -3.90 -10.98 -10.01
CA THR A 36 -4.37 -11.83 -11.12
C THR A 36 -4.63 -13.25 -10.63
N ASP A 37 -5.48 -14.00 -11.33
CA ASP A 37 -5.70 -15.42 -11.02
C ASP A 37 -4.39 -16.24 -11.12
N GLU A 38 -3.50 -15.85 -12.04
CA GLU A 38 -2.21 -16.52 -12.27
C GLU A 38 -1.20 -16.31 -11.13
N THR A 39 -1.07 -15.07 -10.65
CA THR A 39 -0.11 -14.74 -9.57
C THR A 39 -0.68 -15.00 -8.19
N GLY A 40 -2.00 -15.13 -8.09
CA GLY A 40 -2.75 -15.30 -6.85
C GLY A 40 -3.22 -13.96 -6.28
N VAL A 41 -4.35 -14.01 -5.58
CA VAL A 41 -4.93 -12.86 -4.88
C VAL A 41 -4.75 -13.09 -3.39
N PRO A 42 -3.78 -12.42 -2.74
CA PRO A 42 -3.54 -12.60 -1.31
C PRO A 42 -4.69 -12.02 -0.48
N SER A 43 -4.80 -12.47 0.77
CA SER A 43 -5.61 -11.72 1.75
C SER A 43 -5.01 -10.33 1.90
N LEU A 44 -5.84 -9.29 1.89
CA LEU A 44 -5.36 -7.91 2.09
C LEU A 44 -5.35 -7.50 3.56
N GLN A 45 -5.70 -8.41 4.49
CA GLN A 45 -5.74 -8.14 5.93
C GLN A 45 -4.39 -7.64 6.46
N PHE A 46 -3.27 -8.15 5.95
CA PHE A 46 -1.94 -7.72 6.40
C PHE A 46 -1.68 -6.22 6.18
N ILE A 47 -2.32 -5.60 5.18
CA ILE A 47 -2.18 -4.15 4.92
C ILE A 47 -2.88 -3.37 6.02
N VAL A 48 -4.06 -3.84 6.44
CA VAL A 48 -4.82 -3.24 7.55
C VAL A 48 -4.06 -3.40 8.85
N ASP A 49 -3.49 -4.58 9.09
CA ASP A 49 -2.70 -4.85 10.29
C ASP A 49 -1.46 -3.95 10.34
N LEU A 50 -0.76 -3.79 9.20
CA LEU A 50 0.38 -2.87 9.10
C LEU A 50 -0.02 -1.39 9.27
N ALA A 51 -1.16 -0.98 8.72
CA ALA A 51 -1.66 0.39 8.90
C ALA A 51 -2.00 0.69 10.37
N ARG A 52 -2.43 -0.32 11.13
CA ARG A 52 -2.65 -0.23 12.58
C ARG A 52 -1.36 -0.28 13.39
N GLU A 53 -0.37 -1.07 12.93
CA GLU A 53 0.96 -1.18 13.56
C GLU A 53 1.77 0.12 13.42
N PHE A 54 1.63 0.83 12.28
CA PHE A 54 2.38 2.05 11.94
C PHE A 54 1.44 3.23 11.60
N PRO A 55 0.59 3.70 12.54
CA PRO A 55 -0.45 4.70 12.25
C PRO A 55 0.10 6.07 11.82
N GLU A 56 1.36 6.37 12.13
CA GLU A 56 2.03 7.62 11.77
C GLU A 56 2.53 7.66 10.31
N LYS A 57 2.60 6.52 9.62
CA LYS A 57 3.09 6.41 8.25
C LYS A 57 1.96 5.96 7.32
N PRO A 58 1.43 6.85 6.45
CA PRO A 58 0.34 6.48 5.57
C PRO A 58 0.71 5.34 4.61
N ILE A 59 -0.23 4.41 4.45
CA ILE A 59 -0.19 3.37 3.43
C ILE A 59 -1.25 3.71 2.37
N TYR A 60 -0.82 3.96 1.13
CA TYR A 60 -1.69 4.29 0.00
C TYR A 60 -1.63 3.18 -1.04
N ALA A 61 -2.62 2.29 -1.02
CA ALA A 61 -2.60 1.10 -1.86
C ALA A 61 -3.04 1.40 -3.29
N THR A 62 -2.40 0.76 -4.26
CA THR A 62 -2.83 0.77 -5.66
C THR A 62 -2.73 -0.64 -6.24
N PHE A 63 -3.48 -0.89 -7.31
CA PHE A 63 -3.63 -2.22 -7.88
C PHE A 63 -3.32 -2.22 -9.37
N THR A 64 -2.82 -3.36 -9.83
CA THR A 64 -2.66 -3.72 -11.24
C THR A 64 -3.20 -5.13 -11.42
N GLY A 65 -3.62 -5.49 -12.64
CA GLY A 65 -4.11 -6.83 -12.95
C GLY A 65 -5.60 -6.84 -13.31
N GLU A 66 -6.32 -7.84 -12.82
CA GLU A 66 -7.71 -8.08 -13.22
C GLU A 66 -8.68 -7.20 -12.46
N ARG A 67 -9.55 -6.49 -13.20
CA ARG A 67 -10.53 -5.54 -12.63
C ARG A 67 -11.36 -6.13 -11.48
N LYS A 68 -11.82 -7.37 -11.60
CA LYS A 68 -12.63 -8.03 -10.55
C LYS A 68 -11.91 -8.09 -9.19
N HIS A 69 -10.59 -8.28 -9.21
CA HIS A 69 -9.77 -8.37 -8.00
C HIS A 69 -9.39 -6.99 -7.47
N MET A 70 -9.14 -6.02 -8.36
CA MET A 70 -8.90 -4.63 -7.97
C MET A 70 -10.14 -4.02 -7.29
N ASP A 71 -11.32 -4.23 -7.86
CA ASP A 71 -12.59 -3.75 -7.31
C ASP A 71 -12.87 -4.39 -5.93
N ALA A 72 -12.62 -5.70 -5.80
CA ALA A 72 -12.74 -6.41 -4.53
C ALA A 72 -11.73 -5.90 -3.49
N GLY A 73 -10.49 -5.63 -3.90
CA GLY A 73 -9.45 -5.10 -3.03
C GLY A 73 -9.79 -3.72 -2.48
N LYS A 74 -10.27 -2.82 -3.36
CA LYS A 74 -10.80 -1.51 -2.99
C LYS A 74 -11.95 -1.62 -1.98
N ALA A 75 -12.96 -2.44 -2.30
CA ALA A 75 -14.13 -2.63 -1.45
C ALA A 75 -13.78 -3.19 -0.06
N PHE A 76 -12.68 -3.95 0.05
CA PHE A 76 -12.19 -4.46 1.32
C PHE A 76 -11.37 -3.43 2.12
N LEU A 77 -10.44 -2.72 1.47
CA LEU A 77 -9.48 -1.84 2.16
C LEU A 77 -10.08 -0.50 2.60
N GLU A 78 -10.90 0.14 1.77
CA GLU A 78 -11.39 1.50 2.03
C GLU A 78 -12.26 1.59 3.29
N PRO A 79 -13.22 0.68 3.56
CA PRO A 79 -14.00 0.70 4.81
C PRO A 79 -13.15 0.51 6.07
N GLN A 80 -11.93 -0.01 5.93
CA GLN A 80 -10.99 -0.22 7.03
C GLN A 80 -10.03 0.95 7.23
N GLY A 81 -10.20 2.03 6.48
CA GLY A 81 -9.39 3.25 6.60
C GLY A 81 -8.08 3.22 5.82
N VAL A 82 -7.89 2.28 4.90
CA VAL A 82 -6.74 2.24 3.98
C VAL A 82 -7.17 2.80 2.62
N PRO A 83 -6.71 4.00 2.21
CA PRO A 83 -7.07 4.58 0.92
C PRO A 83 -6.55 3.74 -0.25
N THR A 84 -7.35 3.62 -1.30
CA THR A 84 -6.94 2.97 -2.55
C THR A 84 -7.05 3.88 -3.75
N PHE A 85 -6.15 3.70 -4.71
CA PHE A 85 -6.01 4.55 -5.89
C PHE A 85 -6.07 3.72 -7.17
N PRO A 86 -7.04 3.98 -8.07
CA PRO A 86 -7.16 3.28 -9.35
C PRO A 86 -5.95 3.45 -10.27
N LEU A 87 -5.29 4.62 -10.24
CA LEU A 87 -4.09 4.88 -11.03
C LEU A 87 -2.86 4.86 -10.13
N ILE A 88 -1.75 4.33 -10.65
CA ILE A 88 -0.52 4.17 -9.87
C ILE A 88 0.09 5.54 -9.51
N GLU A 89 -0.16 6.56 -10.32
CA GLU A 89 0.38 7.91 -10.20
C GLU A 89 -0.31 8.75 -9.12
N GLU A 90 -1.63 8.57 -8.93
CA GLU A 90 -2.45 9.33 -7.97
C GLU A 90 -1.90 9.39 -6.53
N PRO A 91 -1.42 8.28 -5.90
CA PRO A 91 -0.87 8.35 -4.55
C PRO A 91 0.38 9.24 -4.48
N PHE A 92 1.18 9.31 -5.54
CA PHE A 92 2.37 10.16 -5.57
C PHE A 92 2.01 11.64 -5.69
N ASP A 93 0.99 11.97 -6.49
CA ASP A 93 0.47 13.34 -6.57
C ASP A 93 -0.08 13.81 -5.21
N ILE A 94 -0.79 12.93 -4.50
CA ILE A 94 -1.29 13.21 -3.16
C ILE A 94 -0.14 13.42 -2.18
N LEU A 95 0.88 12.56 -2.19
CA LEU A 95 2.07 12.73 -1.33
C LEU A 95 2.81 14.03 -1.64
N ALA A 96 2.89 14.45 -2.91
CA ALA A 96 3.48 15.73 -3.29
C ALA A 96 2.68 16.91 -2.73
N ILE A 97 1.35 16.85 -2.77
CA ILE A 97 0.46 17.86 -2.16
C ILE A 97 0.64 17.89 -0.64
N LEU A 98 0.62 16.72 0.02
CA LEU A 98 0.80 16.62 1.47
C LEU A 98 2.15 17.19 1.93
N THR A 99 3.21 16.96 1.15
CA THR A 99 4.54 17.55 1.39
C THR A 99 4.51 19.07 1.29
N ARG A 100 3.84 19.63 0.27
CA ARG A 100 3.67 21.08 0.12
C ARG A 100 2.87 21.68 1.27
N CYS A 101 1.79 21.02 1.71
CA CYS A 101 1.01 21.45 2.86
C CYS A 101 1.84 21.42 4.15
N ARG A 102 2.62 20.36 4.37
CA ARG A 102 3.52 20.22 5.52
C ARG A 102 4.51 21.39 5.60
N ASN A 103 5.14 21.71 4.46
CA ASN A 103 6.06 22.84 4.33
C ASN A 103 5.37 24.19 4.61
N ALA A 104 4.17 24.41 4.06
CA ALA A 104 3.40 25.64 4.26
C ALA A 104 2.96 25.83 5.73
N MET A 105 2.74 24.73 6.47
CA MET A 105 2.44 24.76 7.91
C MET A 105 3.68 24.93 8.80
N GLY A 106 4.90 24.97 8.23
CA GLY A 106 6.14 25.07 8.98
C GLY A 106 6.47 23.83 9.81
N ARG A 107 5.90 22.67 9.48
CA ARG A 107 6.20 21.39 10.13
C ARG A 107 7.39 20.78 9.38
N ARG A 108 8.52 20.58 10.07
CA ARG A 108 9.68 19.82 9.56
C ARG A 108 9.55 18.38 10.01
#